data_AF-A0A8W8IA17-F1
#
_entry.id   AF-A0A8W8IA17-F1
#
_cell.length_a   1.000
_cell.length_b   1.000
_cell.length_c   1.000
_cell.angle_alpha   90.00
_cell.angle_beta   90.00
_cell.angle_gamma   90.00
#
_symmetry.space_group_name_H-M   'P 1'
#
loop_
_entity.id
_entity.type
_entity.pdbx_description
1 polymer ?
#
loop_
_entity_poly.entity_id
_entity_poly.type
_entity_poly.pdbx_seq_one_letter_code
_entity_poly.pdbx_strand_id
1 'polypeptide(L)'
;MGLKLYLFGALLTLVSGFNGRVQQVSSIQFLVTVNTTFNDCISTIKTPWIKPGTHGEKIFVGGCDEGPLQFNVLSEENDGNSMVVSLVFHSSVIEDASPPACKIPFNGTYLVPTAKNPDMSLLPNCFVMDSREGYHMTYYWFKVFDWNFANTSED
;
A
#
# COMPACT_ATOMS: atom_id res chain seq x y z
N MET A 1 15.97 43.91 -56.53
CA MET A 1 15.94 43.91 -55.05
C MET A 1 14.95 42.84 -54.62
N GLY A 2 15.45 41.65 -54.30
CA GLY A 2 14.62 40.52 -53.85
C GLY A 2 14.67 40.43 -52.33
N LEU A 3 13.53 40.57 -51.67
CA LEU A 3 13.39 40.41 -50.23
C LEU A 3 13.32 38.90 -49.92
N LYS A 4 14.36 38.34 -49.31
CA LYS A 4 14.34 36.97 -48.78
C LYS A 4 13.58 36.96 -47.45
N LEU A 5 12.42 36.32 -47.44
CA LEU A 5 11.65 36.02 -46.23
C LEU A 5 12.22 34.72 -45.64
N TYR A 6 12.89 34.80 -44.49
CA TYR A 6 13.30 33.61 -43.73
C TYR A 6 12.14 33.20 -42.81
N LEU A 7 11.42 32.14 -43.16
CA LEU A 7 10.55 31.43 -42.22
C LEU A 7 11.44 30.68 -41.22
N PHE A 8 11.59 31.21 -40.01
CA PHE A 8 12.00 30.41 -38.87
C PHE A 8 10.80 29.53 -38.47
N GLY A 9 10.83 28.27 -38.90
CA GLY A 9 9.93 27.25 -38.39
C GLY A 9 10.22 27.02 -36.91
N ALA A 10 9.43 27.65 -36.04
CA ALA A 10 9.36 27.28 -34.64
C ALA A 10 8.77 25.87 -34.57
N LEU A 11 9.66 24.87 -34.47
CA LEU A 11 9.28 23.52 -34.13
C LEU A 11 8.74 23.57 -32.70
N LEU A 12 7.42 23.69 -32.54
CA LEU A 12 6.75 23.32 -31.31
C LEU A 12 6.98 21.82 -31.13
N THR A 13 8.06 21.43 -30.45
CA THR A 13 8.05 20.19 -29.70
C THR A 13 6.99 20.37 -28.63
N LEU A 14 5.78 19.91 -28.92
CA LEU A 14 4.84 19.49 -27.89
C LEU A 14 5.59 18.48 -27.04
N VAL A 15 6.13 18.96 -25.91
CA VAL A 15 6.46 18.08 -24.81
C VAL A 15 5.10 17.55 -24.39
N SER A 16 4.71 16.41 -24.95
CA SER A 16 3.67 15.58 -24.36
C SER A 16 4.12 15.39 -22.93
N GLY A 17 3.49 16.12 -22.02
CA GLY A 17 3.67 15.92 -20.59
C GLY A 17 3.56 14.43 -20.39
N PHE A 18 4.58 13.83 -19.78
CA PHE A 18 4.47 12.50 -19.24
C PHE A 18 3.29 12.56 -18.28
N ASN A 19 2.10 12.22 -18.77
CA ASN A 19 0.96 11.89 -17.96
C ASN A 19 1.33 10.52 -17.43
N GLY A 20 2.21 10.52 -16.42
CA GLY A 20 2.73 9.32 -15.80
C GLY A 20 1.54 8.58 -15.21
N ARG A 21 0.99 7.65 -15.99
CA ARG A 21 -0.01 6.73 -15.47
C ARG A 21 0.71 5.99 -14.35
N VAL A 22 0.23 6.18 -13.12
CA VAL A 22 0.72 5.45 -11.95
C VAL A 22 0.79 3.97 -12.36
N GLN A 23 1.99 3.39 -12.28
CA GLN A 23 2.20 2.00 -12.65
C GLN A 23 1.22 1.16 -11.83
N GLN A 24 0.35 0.42 -12.52
CA GLN A 24 -0.71 -0.32 -11.86
C GLN A 24 -0.09 -1.43 -11.02
N VAL A 25 -0.27 -1.39 -9.71
CA VAL A 25 0.19 -2.48 -8.83
C VAL A 25 -0.61 -3.73 -9.14
N SER A 26 0.07 -4.83 -9.47
CA SER A 26 -0.56 -6.12 -9.79
C SER A 26 -0.73 -7.01 -8.56
N SER A 27 0.20 -6.92 -7.61
CA SER A 27 0.15 -7.65 -6.34
C SER A 27 1.05 -7.04 -5.27
N ILE A 28 0.72 -7.26 -4.00
CA ILE A 28 1.50 -6.83 -2.84
C ILE A 28 1.66 -8.01 -1.87
N GLN A 29 2.83 -8.12 -1.23
CA GLN A 29 3.01 -8.89 0.00
C GLN A 29 3.05 -7.94 1.20
N PHE A 30 2.40 -8.35 2.29
CA PHE A 30 2.41 -7.61 3.54
C PHE A 30 3.19 -8.34 4.62
N LEU A 31 3.81 -7.60 5.53
CA LEU A 31 4.08 -8.09 6.87
C LEU A 31 2.90 -7.69 7.76
N VAL A 32 2.26 -8.69 8.36
CA VAL A 32 1.14 -8.50 9.29
C VAL A 32 1.59 -8.94 10.67
N THR A 33 1.53 -8.03 11.64
CA THR A 33 1.79 -8.34 13.04
C THR A 33 0.53 -8.16 13.85
N VAL A 34 0.19 -9.17 14.64
CA VAL A 34 -0.89 -9.12 15.62
C VAL A 34 -0.27 -9.25 17.00
N ASN A 35 -0.70 -8.39 17.93
CA ASN A 35 -0.43 -8.51 19.35
C ASN A 35 -1.76 -8.39 20.09
N THR A 36 -2.19 -9.43 20.79
CA THR A 36 -3.47 -9.46 21.48
C THR A 36 -3.31 -9.85 22.94
N THR A 37 -4.11 -9.22 23.80
CA THR A 37 -4.21 -9.57 25.22
C THR A 37 -5.29 -10.63 25.50
N PHE A 38 -5.97 -11.15 24.47
CA PHE A 38 -7.00 -12.19 24.65
C PHE A 38 -6.39 -13.56 24.98
N ASN A 39 -5.33 -13.94 24.26
CA ASN A 39 -4.60 -15.19 24.46
C ASN A 39 -3.09 -14.96 24.68
N ASP A 40 -2.69 -13.74 25.07
CA ASP A 40 -1.29 -13.31 25.26
C ASP A 40 -0.38 -13.73 24.11
N CYS A 41 -0.74 -13.32 22.89
CA CYS A 41 -0.10 -13.76 21.66
C CYS A 41 0.44 -12.59 20.86
N ILE A 42 1.71 -12.72 20.42
CA ILE A 42 2.33 -11.84 19.43
C ILE A 42 2.92 -12.67 18.29
N SER A 43 2.58 -12.32 17.05
CA SER A 43 3.08 -13.02 15.87
C SER A 43 3.16 -12.08 14.68
N THR A 44 4.17 -12.29 13.84
CA THR A 44 4.35 -11.60 12.55
C THR A 44 4.45 -12.63 11.44
N ILE A 45 3.66 -12.44 10.39
CA ILE A 45 3.73 -13.28 9.18
C ILE A 45 3.98 -12.43 7.94
N LYS A 46 4.56 -13.05 6.92
CA LYS A 46 4.57 -12.53 5.55
C LYS A 46 3.43 -13.18 4.77
N THR A 47 2.58 -12.37 4.15
CA THR A 47 1.46 -12.90 3.36
C THR A 47 1.94 -13.53 2.04
N PRO A 48 1.12 -14.39 1.42
CA PRO A 48 1.23 -14.63 -0.03
C PRO A 48 1.11 -13.34 -0.84
N TRP A 49 1.34 -13.43 -2.14
CA TRP A 49 1.06 -12.33 -3.08
C TRP A 49 -0.45 -12.13 -3.19
N ILE A 50 -0.95 -10.97 -2.75
CA ILE A 50 -2.38 -10.64 -2.79
C ILE A 50 -2.60 -9.63 -3.91
N LYS A 51 -3.65 -9.85 -4.71
CA LYS A 51 -4.03 -8.92 -5.80
C LYS A 51 -4.99 -7.85 -5.28
N PRO A 52 -4.81 -6.57 -5.68
CA PRO A 52 -5.77 -5.52 -5.32
C PRO A 52 -7.19 -5.85 -5.81
N GLY A 53 -8.21 -5.41 -5.08
CA GLY A 53 -9.61 -5.58 -5.47
C GLY A 53 -10.16 -7.00 -5.35
N THR A 54 -9.39 -7.92 -4.78
CA THR A 54 -9.88 -9.27 -4.45
C THR A 54 -10.42 -9.33 -3.02
N HIS A 55 -11.25 -10.34 -2.74
CA HIS A 55 -11.74 -10.61 -1.38
C HIS A 55 -10.66 -11.07 -0.40
N GLY A 56 -9.39 -11.10 -0.82
CA GLY A 56 -8.27 -11.54 0.00
C GLY A 56 -8.29 -13.04 0.25
N GLU A 57 -7.12 -13.65 0.37
CA GLU A 57 -7.03 -14.99 0.91
C GLU A 57 -7.05 -14.92 2.44
N LYS A 58 -7.61 -15.95 3.08
CA LYS A 58 -7.51 -16.09 4.53
C LYS A 58 -6.04 -16.28 4.91
N ILE A 59 -5.53 -15.38 5.74
CA ILE A 59 -4.20 -15.47 6.33
C ILE A 59 -4.30 -15.92 7.78
N PHE A 60 -3.29 -16.63 8.25
CA PHE A 60 -3.15 -17.07 9.64
C PHE A 60 -1.96 -16.34 10.25
N VAL A 61 -2.20 -15.48 11.23
CA VAL A 61 -1.14 -14.70 11.89
C VAL A 61 -0.62 -15.48 13.09
N GLY A 62 0.10 -16.58 12.79
CA GLY A 62 0.43 -17.58 13.79
C GLY A 62 -0.82 -18.19 14.41
N GLY A 63 -0.87 -18.24 15.74
CA GLY A 63 -2.06 -18.62 16.51
C GLY A 63 -2.80 -17.44 17.15
N CYS A 64 -2.48 -16.20 16.76
CA CYS A 64 -3.04 -15.01 17.42
C CYS A 64 -4.39 -14.60 16.83
N ASP A 65 -4.50 -14.60 15.50
CA ASP A 65 -5.69 -14.19 14.77
C ASP A 65 -5.62 -14.74 13.33
N GLU A 66 -6.76 -14.80 12.66
CA GLU A 66 -6.89 -15.27 11.29
C GLU A 66 -8.03 -14.55 10.58
N GLY A 67 -7.96 -14.45 9.25
CA GLY A 67 -9.00 -13.74 8.51
C GLY A 67 -8.60 -13.39 7.08
N PRO A 68 -9.55 -13.05 6.20
CA PRO A 68 -9.22 -12.53 4.89
C PRO A 68 -8.64 -11.13 4.98
N LEU A 69 -7.53 -10.91 4.28
CA LEU A 69 -6.89 -9.61 4.13
C LEU A 69 -7.20 -9.01 2.76
N GLN A 70 -8.02 -7.96 2.74
CA GLN A 70 -8.43 -7.25 1.54
C GLN A 70 -7.69 -5.94 1.40
N PHE A 71 -7.35 -5.57 0.16
CA PHE A 71 -6.85 -4.23 -0.09
C PHE A 71 -7.15 -3.74 -1.51
N ASN A 72 -7.13 -2.42 -1.64
CA ASN A 72 -7.14 -1.70 -2.91
C ASN A 72 -5.96 -0.72 -2.96
N VAL A 73 -5.51 -0.39 -4.17
CA VAL A 73 -4.53 0.68 -4.40
C VAL A 73 -5.26 1.86 -5.05
N LEU A 74 -5.25 2.99 -4.38
CA LEU A 74 -5.88 4.23 -4.84
C LEU A 74 -4.77 5.19 -5.31
N SER A 75 -5.00 5.89 -6.42
CA SER A 75 -4.12 6.99 -6.84
C SER A 75 -4.54 8.26 -6.11
N GLU A 76 -3.59 9.06 -5.62
CA GLU A 76 -3.90 10.42 -5.21
C GLU A 76 -3.90 11.33 -6.44
N GLU A 77 -5.02 12.00 -6.71
CA GLU A 77 -5.22 12.80 -7.92
C GLU A 77 -4.28 14.02 -8.01
N ASN A 78 -3.71 14.45 -6.89
CA ASN A 78 -2.93 15.69 -6.78
C ASN A 78 -1.41 15.48 -6.74
N ASP A 79 -0.93 14.25 -6.58
CA ASP A 79 0.50 13.91 -6.59
C ASP A 79 0.68 12.66 -7.46
N GLY A 80 1.12 12.87 -8.71
CA GLY A 80 1.12 11.85 -9.77
C GLY A 80 1.97 10.60 -9.49
N ASN A 81 2.70 10.56 -8.37
CA ASN A 81 3.46 9.39 -7.90
C ASN A 81 3.00 8.85 -6.52
N SER A 82 1.97 9.43 -5.91
CA SER A 82 1.46 9.02 -4.60
C SER A 82 0.31 8.02 -4.75
N MET A 83 0.48 6.83 -4.18
CA MET A 83 -0.54 5.81 -4.04
C MET A 83 -0.92 5.62 -2.57
N VAL A 84 -2.13 5.14 -2.35
CA VAL A 84 -2.60 4.75 -1.02
C VAL A 84 -3.08 3.31 -1.08
N VAL A 85 -2.46 2.44 -0.28
CA VAL A 85 -2.97 1.09 -0.04
C VAL A 85 -4.06 1.20 1.03
N SER A 86 -5.31 0.99 0.64
CA SER A 86 -6.45 0.93 1.54
C SER A 86 -6.72 -0.53 1.89
N LEU A 87 -6.48 -0.91 3.14
CA LEU A 87 -6.50 -2.30 3.60
C LEU A 87 -7.57 -2.51 4.68
N VAL A 88 -8.18 -3.69 4.66
CA VAL A 88 -9.15 -4.19 5.65
C VAL A 88 -8.79 -5.63 5.99
N PHE A 89 -8.61 -5.93 7.26
CA PHE A 89 -8.41 -7.28 7.77
C PHE A 89 -9.66 -7.74 8.50
N HIS A 90 -10.34 -8.75 7.98
CA HIS A 90 -11.53 -9.31 8.60
C HIS A 90 -11.14 -10.36 9.64
N SER A 91 -10.72 -9.88 10.81
CA SER A 91 -10.34 -10.71 11.96
C SER A 91 -11.45 -11.69 12.37
N SER A 92 -11.07 -12.92 12.72
CA SER A 92 -11.96 -13.91 13.34
C SER A 92 -12.10 -13.70 14.85
N VAL A 93 -11.28 -12.83 15.43
CA VAL A 93 -11.33 -12.49 16.87
C VAL A 93 -12.19 -11.25 17.10
N ILE A 94 -12.24 -10.33 16.12
CA ILE A 94 -13.05 -9.10 16.15
C ILE A 94 -14.29 -9.28 15.25
N GLU A 95 -15.27 -10.03 15.73
CA GLU A 95 -16.50 -10.34 14.97
C GLU A 95 -17.66 -9.37 15.26
N ASP A 96 -17.65 -8.73 16.43
CA ASP A 96 -18.71 -7.85 16.94
C ASP A 96 -18.44 -6.35 16.75
N ALA A 97 -17.33 -6.00 16.12
CA ALA A 97 -16.93 -4.62 15.83
C ALA A 97 -16.55 -4.41 14.36
N SER A 98 -16.17 -3.18 14.02
CA SER A 98 -15.67 -2.88 12.67
C SER A 98 -14.33 -3.58 12.45
N PRO A 99 -14.11 -4.23 11.30
CA PRO A 99 -12.84 -4.88 11.02
C PRO A 99 -11.66 -3.89 11.08
N PRO A 100 -10.48 -4.32 11.59
CA PRO A 100 -9.27 -3.53 11.52
C PRO A 100 -8.95 -3.04 10.10
N ALA A 101 -8.93 -1.73 9.90
CA ALA A 101 -8.72 -1.12 8.60
C ALA A 101 -7.81 0.11 8.70
N CYS A 102 -6.92 0.27 7.71
CA CYS A 102 -6.08 1.48 7.62
C CYS A 102 -5.58 1.75 6.20
N LYS A 103 -5.03 2.96 6.03
CA LYS A 103 -4.45 3.45 4.79
C LYS A 103 -2.93 3.58 4.93
N ILE A 104 -2.18 3.01 4.00
CA ILE A 104 -0.72 3.10 3.94
C ILE A 104 -0.34 3.99 2.75
N PRO A 105 0.23 5.18 2.99
CA PRO A 105 0.85 5.98 1.94
C PRO A 105 2.01 5.20 1.32
N PHE A 106 2.04 5.11 0.00
CA PHE A 106 2.96 4.26 -0.75
C PHE A 106 3.25 4.89 -2.12
N ASN A 107 4.51 5.01 -2.52
CA ASN A 107 4.88 5.63 -3.79
C ASN A 107 5.59 4.67 -4.76
N GLY A 108 5.49 3.36 -4.52
CA GLY A 108 6.17 2.39 -5.38
C GLY A 108 7.68 2.26 -5.12
N THR A 109 8.20 2.87 -4.06
CA THR A 109 9.63 2.82 -3.70
C THR A 109 9.81 2.44 -2.23
N TYR A 110 10.96 1.83 -1.92
CA TYR A 110 11.37 1.62 -0.54
C TYR A 110 11.79 2.96 0.08
N LEU A 111 11.49 3.17 1.36
CA LEU A 111 11.98 4.36 2.06
C LEU A 111 13.50 4.25 2.22
N VAL A 112 14.21 5.29 1.82
CA VAL A 112 15.67 5.38 1.97
C VAL A 112 15.98 5.78 3.42
N PRO A 113 16.87 5.05 4.12
CA PRO A 113 17.25 5.42 5.48
C PRO A 113 17.87 6.82 5.51
N THR A 114 17.54 7.59 6.55
CA THR A 114 18.10 8.92 6.76
C THR A 114 18.75 9.02 8.13
N ALA A 115 19.86 9.75 8.23
CA ALA A 115 20.55 9.96 9.50
C ALA A 115 19.72 10.77 10.52
N LYS A 116 18.63 11.43 10.08
CA LYS A 116 17.77 12.24 10.94
C LYS A 116 16.84 11.40 11.82
N ASN A 117 16.48 10.20 11.36
CA ASN A 117 15.61 9.29 12.09
C ASN A 117 16.04 7.85 11.84
N PRO A 118 17.09 7.37 12.51
CA PRO A 118 17.63 6.03 12.29
C PRO A 118 16.66 4.91 12.69
N ASP A 119 15.70 5.19 13.59
CA ASP A 119 14.76 4.21 14.12
C ASP A 119 13.45 4.11 13.31
N MET A 120 13.31 4.86 12.22
CA MET A 120 12.11 4.81 11.39
C MET A 120 11.97 3.46 10.67
N SER A 121 10.76 2.91 10.64
CA SER A 121 10.46 1.77 9.77
C SER A 121 10.65 2.18 8.30
N LEU A 122 11.55 1.50 7.59
CA LEU A 122 11.79 1.73 6.16
C LEU A 122 10.71 1.12 5.25
N LEU A 123 9.80 0.35 5.85
CA LEU A 123 8.63 -0.18 5.16
C LEU A 123 7.43 0.75 5.38
N PRO A 124 6.72 1.15 4.31
CA PRO A 124 5.43 1.82 4.41
C PRO A 124 4.49 1.00 5.28
N ASN A 125 3.85 1.62 6.27
CA ASN A 125 3.05 0.90 7.25
C ASN A 125 1.88 1.72 7.80
N CYS A 126 0.92 1.03 8.40
CA CYS A 126 -0.09 1.60 9.27
C CYS A 126 -0.28 0.71 10.51
N PHE A 127 -0.86 1.32 11.54
CA PHE A 127 -1.12 0.71 12.83
C PHE A 127 -2.57 0.98 13.22
N VAL A 128 -3.24 -0.06 13.71
CA VAL A 128 -4.62 -0.01 14.21
C VAL A 128 -4.67 -0.72 15.54
N MET A 129 -5.49 -0.21 16.44
CA MET A 129 -5.82 -0.86 17.69
C MET A 129 -7.33 -1.05 17.77
N ASP A 130 -7.76 -2.21 18.24
CA ASP A 130 -9.16 -2.51 18.48
C ASP A 130 -9.33 -3.13 19.87
N SER A 131 -10.49 -2.90 20.47
CA SER A 131 -10.86 -3.39 21.78
C SER A 131 -12.03 -4.37 21.65
N ARG A 132 -11.76 -5.65 21.86
CA ARG A 132 -12.80 -6.65 22.00
C ARG A 132 -13.46 -6.54 23.36
N GLU A 133 -14.80 -6.47 23.35
CA GLU A 133 -15.65 -6.46 24.55
C GLU A 133 -15.32 -5.35 25.58
N GLY A 134 -14.51 -4.36 25.21
CA GLY A 134 -14.10 -3.22 26.05
C GLY A 134 -12.91 -3.46 26.99
N TYR A 135 -12.26 -4.63 26.96
CA TYR A 135 -11.14 -4.94 27.88
C TYR A 135 -10.00 -5.77 27.29
N HIS A 136 -10.22 -6.47 26.17
CA HIS A 136 -9.14 -7.13 25.45
C HIS A 136 -8.67 -6.26 24.30
N MET A 137 -7.39 -5.87 24.34
CA MET A 137 -6.80 -5.03 23.31
C MET A 137 -6.11 -5.92 22.28
N THR A 138 -6.41 -5.68 21.01
CA THR A 138 -5.67 -6.26 19.90
C THR A 138 -5.08 -5.15 19.05
N TYR A 139 -3.80 -5.31 18.75
CA TYR A 139 -2.99 -4.35 18.03
C TYR A 139 -2.54 -4.98 16.72
N TYR A 140 -2.71 -4.24 15.64
CA TYR A 140 -2.41 -4.67 14.28
C TYR A 140 -1.38 -3.72 13.67
N TRP A 141 -0.28 -4.27 13.15
CA TRP A 141 0.63 -3.54 12.26
C TRP A 141 0.60 -4.19 10.89
N PHE A 142 0.31 -3.37 9.87
CA PHE A 142 0.36 -3.77 8.48
C PHE A 142 1.49 -3.01 7.80
N LYS A 143 2.43 -3.72 7.20
CA LYS A 143 3.54 -3.12 6.42
C LYS A 143 3.52 -3.65 5.00
N VAL A 144 3.69 -2.78 4.01
CA VAL A 144 3.99 -3.20 2.64
C VAL A 144 5.41 -3.76 2.63
N PHE A 145 5.54 -5.04 2.31
CA PHE A 145 6.83 -5.74 2.30
C PHE A 145 7.46 -5.71 0.90
N ASP A 146 6.68 -6.09 -0.11
CA ASP A 146 7.11 -6.17 -1.51
C ASP A 146 5.92 -5.98 -2.46
N TRP A 147 6.16 -5.59 -3.70
CA TRP A 147 5.11 -5.30 -4.69
C TRP A 147 5.56 -5.60 -6.12
N ASN A 148 4.60 -5.97 -6.96
CA ASN A 148 4.79 -6.08 -8.41
C ASN A 148 3.94 -5.04 -9.12
N PHE A 149 4.48 -4.45 -10.18
CA PHE A 149 3.71 -3.68 -11.14
C PHE A 149 3.17 -4.59 -12.24
N ALA A 150 2.03 -4.24 -12.83
CA ALA A 150 1.54 -4.87 -14.04
C ALA A 150 2.46 -4.46 -15.20
N ASN A 151 2.89 -5.41 -16.02
CA ASN A 151 3.58 -5.08 -17.26
C ASN A 151 2.60 -4.34 -18.17
N THR A 152 2.81 -3.04 -18.35
CA THR A 152 2.18 -2.28 -19.42
C THR A 152 2.98 -2.51 -20.69
N SER A 153 2.86 -3.70 -21.29
CA SER A 153 3.20 -3.82 -22.71
C SER A 153 2.12 -3.08 -23.48
N GLU A 154 2.48 -1.90 -23.99
CA GLU A 154 1.72 -1.20 -25.01
C GLU A 154 1.60 -2.13 -26.23
N ASP A 155 0.37 -2.56 -26.54
CA ASP A 155 -0.01 -3.02 -27.89
C ASP A 155 -0.37 -1.80 -28.75
#